data_AF-A0A943EHN1-F1
#
_entry.id   AF-A0A943EHN1-F1
#
_cell.length_a   1.000
_cell.length_b   1.000
_cell.length_c   1.000
_cell.angle_alpha   90.00
_cell.angle_beta   90.00
_cell.angle_gamma   90.00
#
_symmetry.space_group_name_H-M   'P 1'
#
loop_
_entity.id
_entity.type
_entity.pdbx_description
1 polymer ?
#
loop_
_entity_poly.entity_id
_entity_poly.type
_entity_poly.pdbx_seq_one_letter_code
_entity_poly.pdbx_strand_id
1 'polypeptide(L)'
;MKRDNNNEFKEFLKVLNKTINEKNKNIYGSTFNESNSQYEDPILVLKKAICKYGKQAQLDVAVEEMAELTKEIIKSKRGASNYHQIVEELADVYIMMTQIRLIYGIYDEELINAMHLKIARLEKRL
;
A
#
# COMPACT_ATOMS: atom_id res chain seq x y z
N MET A 1 1.21 2.35 28.79
CA MET A 1 1.06 1.18 27.88
C MET A 1 1.40 1.67 26.49
N LYS A 2 2.56 1.29 25.92
CA LYS A 2 2.95 1.69 24.57
C LYS A 2 2.06 0.92 23.59
N ARG A 3 1.25 1.60 22.80
CA ARG A 3 0.45 0.98 21.73
C ARG A 3 1.42 0.53 20.64
N ASP A 4 1.44 -0.76 20.36
CA ASP A 4 2.20 -1.32 19.25
C ASP A 4 1.55 -0.91 17.93
N ASN A 5 2.00 0.22 17.37
CA ASN A 5 1.56 0.76 16.08
C ASN A 5 1.82 -0.19 14.88
N ASN A 6 2.48 -1.33 15.10
CA ASN A 6 2.67 -2.39 14.09
C ASN A 6 1.45 -3.32 13.95
N ASN A 7 0.48 -3.29 14.87
CA ASN A 7 -0.69 -4.18 14.82
C ASN A 7 -1.89 -3.56 14.10
N GLU A 8 -2.06 -2.23 14.18
CA GLU A 8 -3.19 -1.52 13.55
C GLU A 8 -3.06 -1.44 12.02
N PHE A 9 -1.85 -1.24 11.48
CA PHE A 9 -1.62 -1.26 10.05
C PHE A 9 -1.78 -2.66 9.44
N LYS A 10 -1.36 -3.71 10.17
CA LYS A 10 -1.60 -5.10 9.77
C LYS A 10 -3.09 -5.41 9.77
N GLU A 11 -3.84 -4.97 10.78
CA GLU A 11 -5.30 -5.14 10.79
C GLU A 11 -6.01 -4.28 9.75
N PHE A 12 -5.50 -3.09 9.43
CA PHE A 12 -6.02 -2.25 8.35
C PHE A 12 -5.78 -2.88 6.97
N LEU A 13 -4.59 -3.41 6.72
CA LEU A 13 -4.29 -4.22 5.52
C LEU A 13 -5.13 -5.49 5.48
N LYS A 14 -5.39 -6.12 6.63
CA LYS A 14 -6.23 -7.32 6.75
C LYS A 14 -7.71 -7.02 6.51
N VAL A 15 -8.20 -5.85 6.92
CA VAL A 15 -9.56 -5.35 6.63
C VAL A 15 -9.71 -4.98 5.16
N LEU A 16 -8.71 -4.31 4.57
CA LEU A 16 -8.65 -4.06 3.13
C LEU A 16 -8.58 -5.37 2.32
N ASN A 17 -7.75 -6.34 2.74
CA ASN A 17 -7.62 -7.64 2.10
C ASN A 17 -8.88 -8.51 2.28
N LYS A 18 -9.55 -8.48 3.43
CA LYS A 18 -10.81 -9.21 3.65
C LYS A 18 -11.92 -8.72 2.73
N THR A 19 -12.00 -7.41 2.51
CA THR A 19 -12.98 -6.78 1.60
C THR A 19 -12.67 -7.08 0.12
N ILE A 20 -11.40 -7.24 -0.23
CA ILE A 20 -10.96 -7.68 -1.58
C ILE A 20 -11.17 -9.20 -1.79
N ASN A 21 -11.08 -10.02 -0.73
CA ASN A 21 -11.21 -11.48 -0.79
C ASN A 21 -12.65 -12.00 -0.76
N GLU A 22 -13.62 -11.24 -0.22
CA GLU A 22 -15.03 -11.68 -0.19
C GLU A 22 -15.77 -11.48 -1.52
N LYS A 23 -15.21 -10.72 -2.47
CA LYS A 23 -15.81 -10.54 -3.83
C LYS A 23 -15.12 -11.31 -4.97
N ASN A 24 -14.01 -12.02 -4.71
CA ASN A 24 -13.24 -12.75 -5.74
C ASN A 24 -13.01 -14.24 -5.41
N LYS A 25 -14.02 -14.91 -4.84
CA LYS A 25 -13.92 -16.34 -4.45
C LYS A 25 -14.00 -17.33 -5.64
N ASN A 26 -13.46 -17.01 -6.82
CA ASN A 26 -13.47 -17.97 -7.92
C ASN A 26 -12.23 -18.02 -8.84
N ILE A 27 -11.12 -17.29 -8.60
CA ILE A 27 -9.96 -17.38 -9.53
C ILE A 27 -8.56 -17.57 -8.90
N TYR A 28 -8.30 -17.36 -7.60
CA TYR A 28 -6.91 -17.54 -7.10
C TYR A 28 -6.78 -18.49 -5.91
N GLY A 29 -6.49 -19.74 -6.24
CA GLY A 29 -5.79 -20.66 -5.35
C GLY A 29 -4.28 -20.43 -5.44
N SER A 30 -3.75 -19.54 -4.59
CA SER A 30 -2.35 -19.64 -4.17
C SER A 30 -2.21 -19.05 -2.76
N THR A 31 -1.91 -19.93 -1.82
CA THR A 31 -1.48 -19.62 -0.46
C THR A 31 -0.39 -18.55 -0.45
N PHE A 32 -0.65 -17.44 0.23
CA PHE A 32 0.37 -16.49 0.63
C PHE A 32 1.33 -17.22 1.58
N ASN A 33 2.51 -17.61 1.10
CA ASN A 33 3.53 -18.28 1.91
C ASN A 33 4.20 -17.25 2.82
N GLU A 34 3.83 -17.23 4.10
CA GLU A 34 4.40 -16.36 5.15
C GLU A 34 5.91 -16.63 5.44
N SER A 35 6.54 -17.61 4.77
CA SER A 35 7.85 -18.15 5.12
C SER A 35 9.07 -17.52 4.45
N ASN A 36 8.93 -16.48 3.61
CA ASN A 36 10.06 -15.91 2.84
C ASN A 36 10.48 -14.47 3.22
N SER A 37 10.01 -13.92 4.34
CA SER A 37 10.43 -12.57 4.76
C SER A 37 11.85 -12.58 5.34
N GLN A 38 12.85 -12.08 4.60
CA GLN A 38 14.23 -11.89 5.07
C GLN A 38 14.38 -10.75 6.12
N TYR A 39 13.30 -10.09 6.50
CA TYR A 39 13.29 -8.95 7.43
C TYR A 39 12.29 -9.16 8.58
N GLU A 40 12.74 -8.86 9.81
CA GLU A 40 11.95 -9.02 11.04
C GLU A 40 10.86 -7.94 11.21
N ASP A 41 11.11 -6.71 10.75
CA ASP A 41 10.16 -5.60 10.81
C ASP A 41 10.29 -4.70 9.56
N PRO A 42 9.35 -4.75 8.60
CA PRO A 42 9.38 -3.89 7.42
C PRO A 42 9.39 -2.39 7.77
N ILE A 43 8.73 -1.96 8.85
CA ILE A 43 8.72 -0.54 9.24
C ILE A 43 10.11 -0.07 9.67
N LEU A 44 10.90 -0.94 10.30
CA LEU A 44 12.28 -0.62 10.66
C LEU A 44 13.15 -0.42 9.42
N VAL A 45 12.96 -1.24 8.37
CA VAL A 45 13.69 -1.11 7.10
C VAL A 45 13.35 0.23 6.42
N LEU A 46 12.06 0.57 6.38
CA LEU A 46 11.57 1.82 5.81
C LEU A 46 12.12 3.05 6.55
N LYS A 47 12.11 3.04 7.89
CA LYS A 47 12.76 4.08 8.71
C LYS A 47 14.25 4.21 8.42
N LYS A 48 14.97 3.08 8.29
CA LYS A 48 16.40 3.09 7.92
C LYS A 48 16.62 3.70 6.54
N ALA A 49 15.76 3.42 5.57
CA ALA A 49 15.84 4.04 4.24
C ALA A 49 15.68 5.57 4.32
N ILE A 50 14.72 6.08 5.10
CA ILE A 50 14.55 7.52 5.34
C ILE A 50 15.82 8.12 5.98
N CYS A 51 16.38 7.46 7.00
CA CYS A 51 17.58 7.93 7.68
C CYS A 51 18.81 7.93 6.76
N LYS A 52 18.95 6.93 5.89
CA LYS A 52 20.10 6.76 5.01
C LYS A 52 20.06 7.68 3.80
N TYR A 53 18.92 7.77 3.13
CA TYR A 53 18.78 8.47 1.85
C TYR A 53 18.13 9.86 1.98
N GLY A 54 17.50 10.15 3.12
CA GLY A 54 16.85 11.43 3.39
C GLY A 54 15.39 11.48 2.95
N LYS A 55 14.62 12.38 3.58
CA LYS A 55 13.18 12.52 3.34
C LYS A 55 12.87 12.91 1.90
N GLN A 56 13.57 13.91 1.36
CA GLN A 56 13.29 14.42 0.00
C GLN A 56 13.50 13.34 -1.05
N ALA A 57 14.62 12.61 -0.98
CA ALA A 57 14.89 11.53 -1.93
C ALA A 57 13.80 10.45 -1.89
N GLN A 58 13.29 10.09 -0.70
CA GLN A 58 12.19 9.13 -0.59
C GLN A 58 10.85 9.66 -1.12
N LEU A 59 10.60 10.98 -1.04
CA LEU A 59 9.44 11.59 -1.69
C LEU A 59 9.59 11.60 -3.21
N ASP A 60 10.79 11.80 -3.73
CA ASP A 60 11.06 11.75 -5.16
C ASP A 60 10.84 10.33 -5.69
N VAL A 61 11.31 9.29 -4.98
CA VAL A 61 10.99 7.88 -5.29
C VAL A 61 9.48 7.64 -5.25
N ALA A 62 8.78 8.16 -4.24
CA ALA A 62 7.32 7.98 -4.16
C ALA A 62 6.58 8.57 -5.38
N VAL A 63 7.06 9.68 -5.94
CA VAL A 63 6.52 10.26 -7.18
C VAL A 63 6.82 9.36 -8.38
N GLU A 64 8.03 8.79 -8.45
CA GLU A 64 8.44 7.86 -9.50
C GLU A 64 7.54 6.61 -9.52
N GLU A 65 7.37 5.91 -8.40
CA GLU A 65 6.53 4.69 -8.32
C GLU A 65 5.06 4.99 -8.68
N MET A 66 4.53 6.14 -8.26
CA MET A 66 3.17 6.55 -8.67
C MET A 66 3.06 6.81 -10.17
N ALA A 67 4.12 7.33 -10.81
CA ALA A 67 4.17 7.54 -12.25
C ALA A 67 4.29 6.20 -12.99
N GLU A 68 5.05 5.24 -12.45
CA GLU A 68 5.21 3.89 -13.01
C GLU A 68 3.88 3.12 -12.99
N LEU A 69 3.18 3.13 -11.84
CA LEU A 69 1.84 2.56 -11.74
C LEU A 69 0.86 3.24 -12.72
N THR A 70 0.92 4.57 -12.84
CA THR A 70 0.10 5.32 -13.81
C THR A 70 0.36 4.87 -15.25
N LYS A 71 1.64 4.69 -15.61
CA LYS A 71 2.08 4.19 -16.92
C LYS A 71 1.50 2.80 -17.20
N GLU A 72 1.57 1.87 -16.24
CA GLU A 72 1.04 0.51 -16.44
C GLU A 72 -0.50 0.46 -16.50
N ILE A 73 -1.20 1.30 -15.72
CA ILE A 73 -2.65 1.46 -15.85
C ILE A 73 -3.03 1.97 -17.24
N ILE A 74 -2.31 2.95 -17.79
CA ILE A 74 -2.58 3.49 -19.14
C ILE A 74 -2.37 2.41 -20.21
N LYS A 75 -1.31 1.59 -20.10
CA LYS A 75 -1.09 0.46 -21.02
C LYS A 75 -2.23 -0.54 -20.95
N SER A 76 -2.67 -0.91 -19.75
CA SER A 76 -3.78 -1.85 -19.54
C SER A 76 -5.07 -1.33 -20.17
N LYS A 77 -5.39 -0.04 -19.99
CA LYS A 77 -6.54 0.62 -20.63
C LYS A 77 -6.50 0.58 -22.16
N ARG A 78 -5.32 0.42 -22.76
CA ARG A 78 -5.11 0.28 -24.23
C ARG A 78 -5.08 -1.19 -24.68
N GLY A 79 -5.44 -2.12 -23.80
CA GLY A 79 -5.54 -3.55 -24.11
C GLY A 79 -4.25 -4.34 -23.90
N ALA A 80 -3.25 -3.77 -23.21
CA ALA A 80 -2.06 -4.53 -22.84
C ALA A 80 -2.38 -5.61 -21.80
N SER A 81 -1.75 -6.78 -21.94
CA SER A 81 -1.79 -7.86 -20.95
C SER A 81 -0.61 -7.71 -19.97
N ASN A 82 -0.71 -6.73 -19.07
CA ASN A 82 0.36 -6.32 -18.15
C ASN A 82 -0.04 -6.42 -16.66
N TYR A 83 -0.86 -7.42 -16.32
CA TYR A 83 -1.35 -7.62 -14.94
C TYR A 83 -0.22 -7.74 -13.91
N HIS A 84 0.84 -8.49 -14.25
CA HIS A 84 1.96 -8.69 -13.33
C HIS A 84 2.70 -7.38 -13.03
N GLN A 85 2.93 -6.55 -14.05
CA GLN A 85 3.54 -5.23 -13.87
C GLN A 85 2.66 -4.35 -12.98
N ILE A 86 1.34 -4.34 -13.19
CA ILE A 86 0.43 -3.59 -12.29
C ILE A 86 0.56 -4.05 -10.84
N VAL A 87 0.70 -5.36 -10.59
CA VAL A 87 0.87 -5.89 -9.23
C VAL A 87 2.19 -5.40 -8.61
N GLU A 88 3.29 -5.42 -9.37
CA GLU A 88 4.59 -4.92 -8.93
C GLU A 88 4.53 -3.43 -8.59
N GLU A 89 4.12 -2.59 -9.54
CA GLU A 89 4.05 -1.14 -9.34
C GLU A 89 3.07 -0.74 -8.22
N LEU A 90 1.98 -1.51 -8.04
CA LEU A 90 1.03 -1.28 -6.95
C LEU A 90 1.65 -1.65 -5.59
N ALA A 91 2.47 -2.70 -5.53
CA ALA A 91 3.22 -3.05 -4.34
C ALA A 91 4.23 -1.94 -3.98
N ASP A 92 4.96 -1.42 -4.96
CA ASP A 92 5.91 -0.32 -4.78
C ASP A 92 5.21 0.95 -4.27
N VAL A 93 4.06 1.29 -4.84
CA VAL A 93 3.21 2.39 -4.35
C VAL A 93 2.73 2.15 -2.91
N TYR A 94 2.34 0.94 -2.52
CA TYR A 94 1.95 0.64 -1.13
C TYR A 94 3.11 0.85 -0.14
N ILE A 95 4.33 0.47 -0.53
CA ILE A 95 5.53 0.70 0.27
C ILE A 95 5.79 2.21 0.39
N MET A 96 5.72 2.96 -0.73
CA MET A 96 5.94 4.40 -0.74
C MET A 96 4.87 5.19 0.01
N MET A 97 3.61 4.74 0.00
CA MET A 97 2.56 5.30 0.87
C MET A 97 2.92 5.17 2.35
N THR A 98 3.53 4.04 2.74
CA THR A 98 4.02 3.84 4.11
C THR A 98 5.19 4.77 4.43
N GLN A 99 6.13 4.97 3.50
CA GLN A 99 7.22 5.94 3.63
C GLN A 99 6.70 7.38 3.81
N ILE A 100 5.74 7.82 3.00
CA ILE A 100 5.11 9.14 3.12
C ILE A 100 4.50 9.34 4.50
N ARG A 101 3.76 8.34 5.00
CA ARG A 101 3.16 8.41 6.35
C ARG A 101 4.22 8.58 7.44
N LEU A 102 5.32 7.84 7.36
CA LEU A 102 6.44 7.96 8.29
C LEU A 102 7.13 9.33 8.21
N ILE A 103 7.29 9.88 6.99
CA ILE A 103 7.95 11.17 6.76
C ILE A 103 7.16 12.35 7.35
N TYR A 104 5.83 12.33 7.18
CA TYR A 104 4.92 13.38 7.64
C TYR A 104 4.34 13.13 9.04
N GLY A 105 4.57 11.96 9.63
CA GLY A 105 4.00 11.61 10.94
C GLY A 105 2.48 11.44 10.90
N ILE A 106 1.94 10.92 9.78
CA ILE A 106 0.49 10.72 9.61
C ILE A 106 0.07 9.49 10.40
N TYR A 107 -0.86 9.69 11.34
CA TYR A 107 -1.42 8.63 12.17
C TYR A 107 -2.51 7.84 11.42
N ASP A 108 -2.60 6.56 11.75
CA ASP A 108 -3.54 5.60 11.16
C ASP A 108 -4.99 6.08 11.31
N GLU A 109 -5.36 6.57 12.48
CA GLU A 109 -6.72 7.06 12.76
C GLU A 109 -7.14 8.20 11.83
N GLU A 110 -6.25 9.19 11.62
CA GLU A 110 -6.53 10.33 10.74
C GLU A 110 -6.74 9.87 9.29
N LEU A 111 -5.85 9.00 8.80
CA LEU A 111 -5.92 8.48 7.43
C LEU A 111 -7.16 7.61 7.22
N ILE A 112 -7.47 6.71 8.17
CA ILE A 112 -8.64 5.83 8.12
C ILE A 112 -9.93 6.65 8.11
N ASN A 113 -10.04 7.66 8.97
CA ASN A 113 -11.20 8.55 9.00
C ASN A 113 -11.39 9.28 7.66
N ALA A 114 -10.31 9.79 7.07
CA ALA A 114 -10.35 10.42 5.75
C ALA A 114 -10.80 9.43 4.65
N MET A 115 -10.37 8.17 4.73
CA MET A 115 -10.79 7.12 3.80
C MET A 115 -12.27 6.77 3.94
N HIS A 116 -12.77 6.54 5.15
CA HIS A 116 -14.19 6.27 5.41
C HIS A 116 -15.10 7.37 4.84
N LEU A 117 -14.74 8.63 5.06
CA LEU A 117 -15.50 9.77 4.52
C LEU A 117 -15.52 9.78 2.99
N LYS A 118 -14.41 9.47 2.34
CA LYS A 118 -14.32 9.40 0.87
C LYS A 118 -15.14 8.23 0.31
N ILE A 119 -15.09 7.07 0.94
CA ILE A 119 -15.87 5.88 0.56
C ILE A 119 -17.37 6.14 0.73
N ALA A 120 -17.80 6.67 1.88
CA ALA A 120 -19.21 7.02 2.13
C ALA A 120 -19.75 8.05 1.11
N ARG A 121 -18.90 8.98 0.65
CA ARG A 121 -19.27 9.92 -0.43
C ARG A 121 -19.42 9.25 -1.78
N LEU A 122 -18.60 8.24 -2.07
CA LEU A 122 -18.71 7.46 -3.30
C LEU A 122 -19.98 6.61 -3.28
N GLU A 123 -20.26 5.92 -2.18
CA GLU A 123 -21.47 5.10 -1.99
C GLU A 123 -22.74 5.91 -2.23
N LYS A 124 -22.80 7.16 -1.76
CA LYS A 124 -23.95 8.06 -2.01
C LYS A 124 -24.18 8.45 -3.47
N ARG A 125 -23.19 8.24 -4.36
CA ARG A 125 -23.25 8.60 -5.79
C ARG A 125 -23.46 7.39 -6.70
N LEU A 126 -23.29 6.19 -6.16
CA LEU A 126 -23.56 4.92 -6.85
C LEU A 126 -25.02 4.52 -6.60
#